data_AF-A0A1S1WUP9-F1
#
_entry.id   AF-A0A1S1WUP9-F1
#
_cell.length_a   1.000
_cell.length_b   1.000
_cell.length_c   1.000
_cell.angle_alpha   90.00
_cell.angle_beta   90.00
_cell.angle_gamma   90.00
#
_symmetry.space_group_name_H-M   'P 1'
#
loop_
_entity.id
_entity.type
_entity.pdbx_description
1 polymer ?
#
loop_
_entity_poly.entity_id
_entity_poly.type
_entity_poly.pdbx_seq_one_letter_code
_entity_poly.pdbx_strand_id
1 'polypeptide(L)'
;MLDSPAVRPARYLSDDDFKRYTPVHVVWEITLACDLKCLHCGSRAGHRRPSELNTAECLQVIDSLAALGTREITLIGGEAYLRKDWTQLIRAIRDHGMYCAVQTGGRNLNAARLQQAVDAGLNGVGVSLDGLPPLHDKVRNVPGSFDKAVDALRRAKAAGLAVSVNTQIGAATMPDLPELMDRIIELGATHWQIQLTVAMGNAVDNDQLLLQPYQLLDLMPLLARLYKEGLERGLLMNVGNNIGYYGPYEHIWRGFGDERVHWAGCAAGQTVMALEADGTVKGCPSLATVGFSGGNVRDMTLDDIWHHSEGMHFGRLRSVEDLWGYCRTCYYNDVCRGGCTWTSHSLLGKPGNNPYCHHRTLDLQKKGLRERIVKLQDAAQTSFAVGRFDLVTEEIATGKVVSQISRSGQVIELAWKNQGKRAPETGRPPAALAICRSCKQYIQPDETACPHCSADVVAAEQAYRQEEANRQQIIGKLQRLLGMDS
;
A
#
# COMPACT_ATOMS: atom_id res chain seq x y z
N MET A 1 -8.17 -29.77 11.15
CA MET A 1 -9.35 -29.87 10.26
C MET A 1 -9.43 -28.60 9.40
N LEU A 2 -8.71 -28.54 8.27
CA LEU A 2 -8.84 -27.48 7.25
C LEU A 2 -8.50 -28.05 5.85
N ASP A 3 -8.91 -29.29 5.55
CA ASP A 3 -8.66 -29.98 4.26
C ASP A 3 -9.94 -30.19 3.44
N SER A 4 -10.85 -29.21 3.45
CA SER A 4 -11.86 -29.11 2.39
C SER A 4 -11.49 -27.91 1.52
N PRO A 5 -11.41 -28.03 0.18
CA PRO A 5 -11.14 -26.93 -0.72
C PRO A 5 -12.40 -26.05 -0.79
N ALA A 6 -12.68 -25.32 0.30
CA ALA A 6 -13.59 -24.20 0.27
C ALA A 6 -13.13 -23.29 -0.88
N VAL A 7 -14.04 -22.96 -1.79
CA VAL A 7 -13.81 -22.06 -2.93
C VAL A 7 -13.09 -20.83 -2.39
N ARG A 8 -11.78 -20.73 -2.64
CA ARG A 8 -10.97 -19.62 -2.13
C ARG A 8 -11.55 -18.34 -2.71
N PRO A 9 -11.77 -17.27 -1.91
CA PRO A 9 -12.28 -16.01 -2.44
C PRO A 9 -11.40 -15.53 -3.59
N ALA A 10 -12.00 -14.96 -4.65
CA ALA A 10 -11.30 -14.51 -5.87
C ALA A 10 -10.09 -13.59 -5.61
N ARG A 11 -9.99 -13.00 -4.42
CA ARG A 11 -8.98 -12.00 -4.03
C ARG A 11 -7.78 -12.57 -3.27
N TYR A 12 -7.80 -13.86 -2.90
CA TYR A 12 -6.70 -14.48 -2.16
C TYR A 12 -5.51 -14.78 -3.07
N LEU A 13 -4.31 -14.36 -2.64
CA LEU A 13 -3.06 -14.69 -3.33
C LEU A 13 -2.58 -16.07 -2.92
N SER A 14 -2.13 -16.86 -3.88
CA SER A 14 -1.49 -18.14 -3.66
C SER A 14 0.00 -18.10 -4.02
N ASP A 15 0.77 -19.06 -3.53
CA ASP A 15 2.17 -19.23 -3.95
C ASP A 15 2.31 -19.42 -5.46
N ASP A 16 1.32 -20.04 -6.11
CA ASP A 16 1.30 -20.21 -7.56
C ASP A 16 1.17 -18.86 -8.29
N ASP A 17 0.40 -17.92 -7.74
CA ASP A 17 0.29 -16.56 -8.29
C ASP A 17 1.65 -15.84 -8.27
N PHE A 18 2.43 -16.01 -7.21
CA PHE A 18 3.79 -15.46 -7.15
C PHE A 18 4.74 -16.18 -8.11
N LYS A 19 4.64 -17.51 -8.24
CA LYS A 19 5.51 -18.30 -9.12
C LYS A 19 5.26 -18.00 -10.60
N ARG A 20 4.00 -17.78 -10.99
CA ARG A 20 3.59 -17.49 -12.37
C ARG A 20 3.52 -16.00 -12.71
N TYR A 21 3.75 -15.15 -11.72
CA TYR A 21 3.50 -13.71 -11.81
C TYR A 21 2.06 -13.39 -12.28
N THR A 22 1.05 -14.07 -11.78
CA THR A 22 -0.35 -13.79 -12.16
C THR A 22 -0.75 -12.40 -11.66
N PRO A 23 -1.17 -11.44 -12.52
CA PRO A 23 -1.63 -10.12 -12.10
C PRO A 23 -3.04 -10.20 -11.51
N VAL A 24 -3.14 -10.80 -10.31
CA VAL A 24 -4.41 -11.04 -9.61
C VAL A 24 -5.18 -9.74 -9.37
N HIS A 25 -4.47 -8.68 -8.99
CA HIS A 25 -5.02 -7.37 -8.65
C HIS A 25 -4.57 -6.30 -9.65
N VAL A 26 -5.52 -5.68 -10.32
CA VAL A 26 -5.26 -4.61 -11.29
C VAL A 26 -5.90 -3.31 -10.83
N VAL A 27 -5.14 -2.23 -10.84
CA VAL A 27 -5.66 -0.88 -10.57
C VAL A 27 -5.61 -0.07 -11.85
N TRP A 28 -6.75 0.41 -12.34
CA TRP A 28 -6.83 1.05 -13.64
C TRP A 28 -7.39 2.46 -13.55
N GLU A 29 -6.54 3.46 -13.82
CA GLU A 29 -6.94 4.84 -14.09
C GLU A 29 -7.59 4.89 -15.48
N ILE A 30 -8.92 4.92 -15.57
CA ILE A 30 -9.62 4.92 -16.87
C ILE A 30 -9.81 6.32 -17.47
N THR A 31 -9.53 7.36 -16.69
CA THR A 31 -9.49 8.76 -17.11
C THR A 31 -8.69 9.60 -16.12
N LEU A 32 -8.04 10.68 -16.55
CA LEU A 32 -7.41 11.66 -15.65
C LEU A 32 -8.37 12.79 -15.23
N ALA A 33 -9.58 12.82 -15.80
CA ALA A 33 -10.60 13.79 -15.43
C ALA A 33 -10.99 13.64 -13.95
N CYS A 34 -11.07 14.74 -13.21
CA CYS A 34 -11.43 14.77 -11.79
C CYS A 34 -12.27 16.01 -11.48
N ASP A 35 -13.25 15.87 -10.57
CA ASP A 35 -14.06 16.98 -10.08
C ASP A 35 -13.66 17.44 -8.66
N LEU A 36 -12.54 16.91 -8.15
CA LEU A 36 -11.83 17.36 -6.95
C LEU A 36 -10.49 18.01 -7.30
N LYS A 37 -9.84 18.65 -6.31
CA LYS A 37 -8.56 19.38 -6.47
C LYS A 37 -7.59 19.11 -5.32
N CYS A 38 -7.53 17.84 -4.87
CA CYS A 38 -6.86 17.44 -3.64
C CYS A 38 -5.41 17.95 -3.55
N LEU A 39 -5.04 18.51 -2.40
CA LEU A 39 -3.71 19.05 -2.13
C LEU A 39 -2.63 17.96 -2.04
N HIS A 40 -3.00 16.69 -1.94
CA HIS A 40 -2.08 15.55 -1.93
C HIS A 40 -2.12 14.71 -3.21
N CYS A 41 -2.89 15.11 -4.22
CA CYS A 41 -3.12 14.30 -5.41
C CYS A 41 -1.81 13.98 -6.15
N GLY A 42 -1.41 12.71 -6.13
CA GLY A 42 -0.20 12.23 -6.78
C GLY A 42 -0.24 12.36 -8.31
N SER A 43 -1.38 12.08 -8.93
CA SER A 43 -1.57 12.17 -10.38
C SER A 43 -1.82 13.60 -10.90
N ARG A 44 -1.97 14.59 -10.00
CA ARG A 44 -2.43 15.95 -10.35
C ARG A 44 -3.69 15.92 -11.24
N ALA A 45 -4.63 15.03 -10.91
CA ALA A 45 -5.82 14.82 -11.71
C ALA A 45 -6.69 16.08 -11.84
N GLY A 46 -7.40 16.19 -12.95
CA GLY A 46 -8.22 17.37 -13.25
C GLY A 46 -8.83 17.28 -14.65
N HIS A 47 -8.03 17.59 -15.68
CA HIS A 47 -8.48 17.44 -17.06
C HIS A 47 -8.23 16.04 -17.60
N ARG A 48 -9.09 15.63 -18.53
CA ARG A 48 -8.93 14.41 -19.32
C ARG A 48 -7.55 14.39 -19.99
N ARG A 49 -6.88 13.24 -20.01
CA ARG A 49 -5.62 13.09 -20.75
C ARG A 49 -5.91 13.13 -22.27
N PRO A 50 -5.05 13.74 -23.11
CA PRO A 50 -5.33 13.86 -24.54
C PRO A 50 -5.52 12.52 -25.27
N SER A 51 -4.74 11.50 -24.92
CA SER A 51 -4.67 10.21 -25.62
C SER A 51 -5.28 9.04 -24.84
N GLU A 52 -6.32 9.29 -24.03
CA GLU A 52 -7.00 8.21 -23.31
C GLU A 52 -7.56 7.14 -24.27
N LEU A 53 -7.52 5.88 -23.85
CA LEU A 53 -8.09 4.75 -24.57
C LEU A 53 -9.57 4.99 -24.86
N ASN A 54 -9.99 4.66 -26.07
CA ASN A 54 -11.40 4.61 -26.43
C ASN A 54 -12.06 3.35 -25.84
N THR A 55 -13.39 3.26 -25.95
CA THR A 55 -14.16 2.14 -25.38
C THR A 55 -13.73 0.78 -25.92
N ALA A 56 -13.52 0.65 -27.23
CA ALA A 56 -13.13 -0.63 -27.84
C ALA A 56 -11.75 -1.09 -27.35
N GLU A 57 -10.80 -0.16 -27.25
CA GLU A 57 -9.47 -0.44 -26.68
C GLU A 57 -9.58 -0.87 -25.20
N CYS A 58 -10.42 -0.21 -24.40
CA CYS A 58 -10.64 -0.64 -23.02
C CYS A 58 -11.22 -2.05 -22.93
N LEU A 59 -12.19 -2.42 -23.78
CA LEU A 59 -12.76 -3.77 -23.78
C LEU A 59 -11.71 -4.83 -24.14
N GLN A 60 -10.85 -4.57 -25.13
CA GLN A 60 -9.74 -5.46 -25.49
C GLN A 60 -8.72 -5.63 -24.36
N VAL A 61 -8.46 -4.57 -23.59
CA VAL A 61 -7.61 -4.64 -22.40
C VAL A 61 -8.26 -5.54 -21.33
N ILE A 62 -9.58 -5.45 -21.12
CA ILE A 62 -10.30 -6.31 -20.16
C ILE A 62 -10.20 -7.78 -20.59
N ASP A 63 -10.39 -8.08 -21.87
CA ASP A 63 -10.23 -9.43 -22.42
C ASP A 63 -8.80 -9.96 -22.16
N SER A 64 -7.79 -9.11 -22.38
CA SER A 64 -6.39 -9.46 -22.16
C SER A 64 -6.07 -9.70 -20.68
N LEU A 65 -6.63 -8.89 -19.77
CA LEU A 65 -6.48 -9.08 -18.33
C LEU A 65 -7.13 -10.39 -17.85
N ALA A 66 -8.32 -10.71 -18.36
CA ALA A 66 -8.97 -11.98 -18.08
C ALA A 66 -8.11 -13.18 -18.54
N ALA A 67 -7.52 -13.09 -19.74
CA ALA A 67 -6.61 -14.11 -20.27
C ALA A 67 -5.34 -14.28 -19.42
N LEU A 68 -4.84 -13.20 -18.81
CA LEU A 68 -3.71 -13.22 -17.86
C LEU A 68 -4.08 -13.78 -16.47
N GLY A 69 -5.35 -14.10 -16.22
CA GLY A 69 -5.82 -14.65 -14.95
C GLY A 69 -6.06 -13.58 -13.87
N THR A 70 -6.26 -12.32 -14.26
CA THR A 70 -6.73 -11.27 -13.34
C THR A 70 -8.03 -11.69 -12.69
N ARG A 71 -8.17 -11.37 -11.39
CA ARG A 71 -9.36 -11.73 -10.60
C ARG A 71 -10.09 -10.50 -10.05
N GLU A 72 -9.39 -9.38 -9.91
CA GLU A 72 -9.95 -8.12 -9.44
C GLU A 72 -9.41 -6.93 -10.24
N ILE A 73 -10.32 -6.07 -10.69
CA ILE A 73 -10.00 -4.77 -11.27
C ILE A 73 -10.63 -3.69 -10.40
N THR A 74 -9.78 -2.84 -9.82
CA THR A 74 -10.21 -1.60 -9.17
C THR A 74 -10.10 -0.45 -10.18
N LEU A 75 -11.26 0.05 -10.62
CA LEU A 75 -11.35 1.22 -11.46
C LEU A 75 -11.15 2.48 -10.63
N ILE A 76 -10.20 3.29 -11.05
CA ILE A 76 -9.91 4.60 -10.50
C ILE A 76 -9.95 5.63 -11.64
N GLY A 77 -9.58 6.87 -11.36
CA GLY A 77 -9.30 7.84 -12.42
C GLY A 77 -8.40 8.94 -11.88
N GLY A 78 -8.67 10.16 -12.34
CA GLY A 78 -9.07 11.19 -11.40
C GLY A 78 -10.36 10.76 -10.69
N GLU A 79 -11.49 10.71 -11.41
CA GLU A 79 -12.75 10.13 -10.97
C GLU A 79 -13.36 9.26 -12.08
N ALA A 80 -13.52 7.96 -11.82
CA ALA A 80 -13.97 6.97 -12.81
C ALA A 80 -15.32 7.32 -13.46
N TYR A 81 -16.28 7.82 -12.68
CA TYR A 81 -17.63 8.15 -13.17
C TYR A 81 -17.69 9.35 -14.12
N LEU A 82 -16.58 10.09 -14.31
CA LEU A 82 -16.50 11.18 -15.28
C LEU A 82 -16.27 10.67 -16.71
N ARG A 83 -15.86 9.40 -16.85
CA ARG A 83 -15.79 8.71 -18.14
C ARG A 83 -17.19 8.22 -18.55
N LYS A 84 -17.62 8.53 -19.77
CA LYS A 84 -19.01 8.28 -20.24
C LYS A 84 -19.41 6.81 -20.25
N ASP A 85 -18.48 5.94 -20.65
CA ASP A 85 -18.65 4.49 -20.84
C ASP A 85 -18.21 3.66 -19.61
N TRP A 86 -17.99 4.28 -18.44
CA TRP A 86 -17.46 3.58 -17.27
C TRP A 86 -18.31 2.37 -16.82
N THR A 87 -19.64 2.42 -16.95
CA THR A 87 -20.53 1.29 -16.65
C THR A 87 -20.48 0.16 -17.67
N GLN A 88 -20.09 0.46 -18.92
CA GLN A 88 -19.82 -0.57 -19.92
C GLN A 88 -18.56 -1.36 -19.55
N LEU A 89 -17.54 -0.67 -19.02
CA LEU A 89 -16.32 -1.33 -18.52
C LEU A 89 -16.61 -2.22 -17.31
N ILE A 90 -17.41 -1.73 -16.34
CA ILE A 90 -17.84 -2.55 -15.18
C ILE A 90 -18.53 -3.84 -15.66
N ARG A 91 -19.44 -3.74 -16.62
CA ARG A 91 -20.18 -4.90 -17.15
C ARG A 91 -19.23 -5.90 -17.81
N ALA A 92 -18.30 -5.43 -18.64
CA ALA A 92 -17.31 -6.28 -19.29
C ALA A 92 -16.40 -7.00 -18.27
N ILE A 93 -15.95 -6.31 -17.22
CA ILE A 93 -15.16 -6.93 -16.13
C ILE A 93 -15.97 -8.04 -15.47
N ARG A 94 -17.23 -7.77 -15.14
CA ARG A 94 -18.13 -8.75 -14.51
C ARG A 94 -18.42 -9.94 -15.42
N ASP A 95 -18.60 -9.72 -16.72
CA ASP A 95 -18.93 -10.78 -17.69
C ASP A 95 -17.76 -11.78 -17.87
N HIS A 96 -16.52 -11.36 -17.57
CA HIS A 96 -15.35 -12.23 -17.44
C HIS A 96 -15.21 -12.90 -16.06
N GLY A 97 -16.18 -12.73 -15.16
CA GLY A 97 -16.15 -13.29 -13.81
C GLY A 97 -15.14 -12.62 -12.86
N MET A 98 -14.57 -11.47 -13.25
CA MET A 98 -13.67 -10.69 -12.41
C MET A 98 -14.46 -9.78 -11.45
N TYR A 99 -13.90 -9.55 -10.26
CA TYR A 99 -14.43 -8.59 -9.29
C TYR A 99 -14.15 -7.16 -9.75
N CYS A 100 -15.15 -6.29 -9.74
CA CYS A 100 -15.01 -4.88 -10.06
C CYS A 100 -15.29 -4.00 -8.84
N ALA A 101 -14.31 -3.18 -8.45
CA ALA A 101 -14.48 -2.14 -7.44
C ALA A 101 -14.15 -0.76 -8.02
N VAL A 102 -14.59 0.30 -7.35
CA VAL A 102 -14.21 1.69 -7.67
C VAL A 102 -13.64 2.41 -6.46
N GLN A 103 -12.68 3.31 -6.69
CA GLN A 103 -12.24 4.28 -5.68
C GLN A 103 -12.67 5.69 -6.11
N THR A 104 -13.28 6.45 -5.19
CA THR A 104 -13.88 7.74 -5.53
C THR A 104 -13.84 8.74 -4.37
N GLY A 105 -13.78 10.02 -4.70
CA GLY A 105 -14.12 11.12 -3.78
C GLY A 105 -15.62 11.34 -3.59
N GLY A 106 -16.48 10.68 -4.38
CA GLY A 106 -17.93 10.63 -4.19
C GLY A 106 -18.70 11.90 -4.57
N ARG A 107 -18.01 13.00 -4.94
CA ARG A 107 -18.60 14.34 -5.12
C ARG A 107 -19.85 14.36 -5.99
N ASN A 108 -19.79 13.70 -7.15
CA ASN A 108 -20.89 13.61 -8.11
C ASN A 108 -21.34 12.16 -8.36
N LEU A 109 -21.09 11.24 -7.44
CA LEU A 109 -21.65 9.88 -7.50
C LEU A 109 -23.08 9.89 -6.96
N ASN A 110 -23.99 10.51 -7.71
CA ASN A 110 -25.39 10.63 -7.34
C ASN A 110 -26.14 9.28 -7.44
N ALA A 111 -27.40 9.26 -6.98
CA ALA A 111 -28.23 8.06 -6.96
C ALA A 111 -28.37 7.39 -8.35
N ALA A 112 -28.55 8.18 -9.41
CA ALA A 112 -28.72 7.65 -10.77
C ALA A 112 -27.43 6.96 -11.26
N ARG A 113 -26.28 7.60 -11.09
CA ARG A 113 -24.97 7.02 -11.49
C ARG A 113 -24.64 5.79 -10.67
N LEU A 114 -24.91 5.81 -9.37
CA LEU A 114 -24.69 4.66 -8.51
C LEU A 114 -25.58 3.48 -8.94
N GLN A 115 -26.87 3.72 -9.21
CA GLN A 115 -27.77 2.67 -9.67
C GLN A 115 -27.30 2.07 -11.01
N GLN A 116 -26.88 2.90 -11.97
CA GLN A 116 -26.31 2.42 -13.23
C GLN A 116 -25.07 1.53 -13.02
N ALA A 117 -24.26 1.82 -12.01
CA ALA A 117 -23.08 1.01 -11.67
C ALA A 117 -23.48 -0.33 -11.02
N VAL A 118 -24.48 -0.32 -10.13
CA VAL A 118 -25.06 -1.53 -9.54
C VAL A 118 -25.64 -2.43 -10.64
N ASP A 119 -26.41 -1.85 -11.56
CA ASP A 119 -27.02 -2.57 -12.70
C ASP A 119 -25.95 -3.10 -13.70
N ALA A 120 -24.76 -2.50 -13.70
CA ALA A 120 -23.61 -2.98 -14.45
C ALA A 120 -22.89 -4.15 -13.75
N GLY A 121 -23.13 -4.38 -12.46
CA GLY A 121 -22.50 -5.44 -11.68
C GLY A 121 -21.32 -4.99 -10.84
N LEU A 122 -21.24 -3.70 -10.48
CA LEU A 122 -20.23 -3.19 -9.55
C LEU A 122 -20.33 -3.94 -8.21
N ASN A 123 -19.20 -4.38 -7.67
CA ASN A 123 -19.18 -5.14 -6.42
C ASN A 123 -18.90 -4.28 -5.19
N GLY A 124 -18.11 -3.21 -5.33
CA GLY A 124 -17.76 -2.37 -4.18
C GLY A 124 -17.32 -0.95 -4.53
N VAL A 125 -17.46 -0.08 -3.54
CA VAL A 125 -17.09 1.34 -3.60
C VAL A 125 -16.21 1.66 -2.39
N GLY A 126 -14.99 2.11 -2.67
CA GLY A 126 -14.14 2.75 -1.69
C GLY A 126 -14.28 4.28 -1.78
N VAL A 127 -14.65 4.90 -0.66
CA VAL A 127 -14.81 6.35 -0.57
C VAL A 127 -13.64 6.96 0.18
N SER A 128 -13.05 7.97 -0.42
CA SER A 128 -11.97 8.75 0.16
C SER A 128 -12.43 9.62 1.34
N LEU A 129 -11.84 9.44 2.53
CA LEU A 129 -11.99 10.33 3.71
C LEU A 129 -10.62 10.55 4.39
N ASP A 130 -10.08 11.77 4.39
CA ASP A 130 -8.74 12.05 4.98
C ASP A 130 -8.76 12.80 6.32
N GLY A 131 -9.86 12.74 7.04
CA GLY A 131 -10.05 13.49 8.29
C GLY A 131 -11.50 13.88 8.48
N LEU A 132 -11.78 14.61 9.54
CA LEU A 132 -13.09 15.16 9.84
C LEU A 132 -13.24 16.55 9.21
N PRO A 133 -14.46 17.05 8.98
CA PRO A 133 -14.65 18.43 8.56
C PRO A 133 -14.24 19.36 9.72
N PRO A 134 -13.55 20.49 9.45
CA PRO A 134 -13.27 21.06 8.13
C PRO A 134 -11.96 20.57 7.47
N LEU A 135 -11.17 19.71 8.13
CA LEU A 135 -9.87 19.26 7.62
C LEU A 135 -9.99 18.50 6.30
N HIS A 136 -10.96 17.59 6.18
CA HIS A 136 -11.20 16.85 4.94
C HIS A 136 -11.37 17.77 3.73
N ASP A 137 -12.25 18.77 3.85
CA ASP A 137 -12.54 19.74 2.78
C ASP A 137 -11.31 20.57 2.41
N LYS A 138 -10.50 20.95 3.42
CA LYS A 138 -9.24 21.67 3.22
C LYS A 138 -8.25 20.80 2.43
N VAL A 139 -8.08 19.54 2.81
CA VAL A 139 -7.13 18.62 2.17
C VAL A 139 -7.58 18.22 0.76
N ARG A 140 -8.88 18.00 0.55
CA ARG A 140 -9.49 17.74 -0.76
C ARG A 140 -9.65 19.00 -1.61
N ASN A 141 -9.42 20.17 -1.00
CA ASN A 141 -9.46 21.52 -1.58
C ASN A 141 -10.81 21.88 -2.22
N VAL A 142 -11.89 21.37 -1.65
CA VAL A 142 -13.23 21.50 -2.21
C VAL A 142 -14.25 21.57 -1.08
N PRO A 143 -14.92 22.72 -0.88
CA PRO A 143 -15.96 22.84 0.14
C PRO A 143 -17.11 21.84 -0.07
N GLY A 144 -17.60 21.28 1.04
CA GLY A 144 -18.66 20.28 1.10
C GLY A 144 -18.25 18.89 0.63
N SER A 145 -16.95 18.63 0.39
CA SER A 145 -16.49 17.33 -0.10
C SER A 145 -16.70 16.19 0.91
N PHE A 146 -16.56 16.46 2.21
CA PHE A 146 -16.82 15.48 3.26
C PHE A 146 -18.27 14.99 3.23
N ASP A 147 -19.23 15.92 3.17
CA ASP A 147 -20.66 15.58 3.16
C ASP A 147 -21.03 14.78 1.91
N LYS A 148 -20.44 15.11 0.75
CA LYS A 148 -20.65 14.36 -0.49
C LYS A 148 -20.05 12.95 -0.42
N ALA A 149 -18.85 12.81 0.14
CA ALA A 149 -18.23 11.51 0.37
C ALA A 149 -19.09 10.64 1.30
N VAL A 150 -19.55 11.20 2.41
CA VAL A 150 -20.46 10.53 3.36
C VAL A 150 -21.78 10.11 2.71
N ASP A 151 -22.40 10.99 1.92
CA ASP A 151 -23.63 10.68 1.17
C ASP A 151 -23.41 9.54 0.16
N ALA A 152 -22.31 9.58 -0.60
CA ALA A 152 -21.96 8.52 -1.55
C ALA A 152 -21.77 7.17 -0.84
N LEU A 153 -21.07 7.14 0.30
CA LEU A 153 -20.84 5.94 1.09
C LEU A 153 -22.16 5.34 1.61
N ARG A 154 -23.06 6.19 2.13
CA ARG A 154 -24.40 5.77 2.60
C ARG A 154 -25.25 5.19 1.48
N ARG A 155 -25.26 5.84 0.30
CA ARG A 155 -26.00 5.34 -0.86
C ARG A 155 -25.43 4.00 -1.35
N ALA A 156 -24.11 3.87 -1.44
CA ALA A 156 -23.45 2.63 -1.84
C ALA A 156 -23.81 1.47 -0.89
N LYS A 157 -23.77 1.72 0.42
CA LYS A 157 -24.20 0.74 1.42
C LYS A 157 -25.67 0.37 1.27
N ALA A 158 -26.56 1.35 1.11
CA ALA A 158 -27.99 1.12 0.93
C ALA A 158 -28.31 0.33 -0.35
N ALA A 159 -27.48 0.47 -1.39
CA ALA A 159 -27.57 -0.30 -2.62
C ALA A 159 -26.97 -1.73 -2.52
N GLY A 160 -26.48 -2.15 -1.35
CA GLY A 160 -25.94 -3.48 -1.11
C GLY A 160 -24.50 -3.68 -1.60
N LEU A 161 -23.78 -2.61 -1.94
CA LEU A 161 -22.37 -2.69 -2.34
C LEU A 161 -21.45 -2.91 -1.14
N ALA A 162 -20.34 -3.61 -1.35
CA ALA A 162 -19.26 -3.62 -0.37
C ALA A 162 -18.67 -2.20 -0.26
N VAL A 163 -18.64 -1.67 0.96
CA VAL A 163 -18.20 -0.29 1.24
C VAL A 163 -16.90 -0.27 2.02
N SER A 164 -15.93 0.50 1.53
CA SER A 164 -14.68 0.79 2.23
C SER A 164 -14.42 2.28 2.31
N VAL A 165 -13.54 2.67 3.22
CA VAL A 165 -13.01 4.03 3.29
C VAL A 165 -11.51 4.01 3.01
N ASN A 166 -11.02 5.01 2.28
CA ASN A 166 -9.60 5.18 1.98
C ASN A 166 -9.08 6.50 2.56
N THR A 167 -7.97 6.45 3.30
CA THR A 167 -7.41 7.60 4.04
C THR A 167 -5.92 7.76 3.78
N GLN A 168 -5.49 8.98 3.44
CA GLN A 168 -4.09 9.39 3.44
C GLN A 168 -3.66 9.92 4.82
N ILE A 169 -2.60 9.34 5.38
CA ILE A 169 -1.97 9.81 6.62
C ILE A 169 -0.91 10.85 6.28
N GLY A 170 -1.18 12.08 6.65
CA GLY A 170 -0.27 13.21 6.63
C GLY A 170 -0.08 13.78 8.02
N ALA A 171 0.81 14.77 8.14
CA ALA A 171 1.09 15.42 9.43
C ALA A 171 -0.18 16.02 10.06
N ALA A 172 -1.05 16.61 9.23
CA ALA A 172 -2.30 17.21 9.68
C ALA A 172 -3.44 16.21 9.88
N THR A 173 -3.44 15.06 9.20
CA THR A 173 -4.57 14.10 9.21
C THR A 173 -4.38 12.97 10.21
N MET A 174 -3.14 12.69 10.63
CA MET A 174 -2.83 11.70 11.65
C MET A 174 -3.62 11.89 12.98
N PRO A 175 -3.79 13.12 13.52
CA PRO A 175 -4.53 13.32 14.76
C PRO A 175 -6.02 12.92 14.67
N ASP A 176 -6.64 13.03 13.49
CA ASP A 176 -8.06 12.74 13.28
C ASP A 176 -8.36 11.23 13.20
N LEU A 177 -7.35 10.37 13.05
CA LEU A 177 -7.55 8.94 12.78
C LEU A 177 -8.46 8.21 13.80
N PRO A 178 -8.36 8.44 15.13
CA PRO A 178 -9.25 7.79 16.08
C PRO A 178 -10.73 8.12 15.86
N GLU A 179 -11.07 9.40 15.79
CA GLU A 179 -12.47 9.84 15.63
C GLU A 179 -12.97 9.58 14.20
N LEU A 180 -12.08 9.62 13.20
CA LEU A 180 -12.40 9.18 11.84
C LEU A 180 -12.77 7.69 11.82
N MET A 181 -12.09 6.82 12.58
CA MET A 181 -12.46 5.41 12.70
C MET A 181 -13.86 5.24 13.26
N ASP A 182 -14.21 5.98 14.32
CA ASP A 182 -15.57 5.99 14.87
C ASP A 182 -16.59 6.34 13.80
N ARG A 183 -16.32 7.40 13.04
CA ARG A 183 -17.20 7.82 11.95
C ARG A 183 -17.31 6.79 10.85
N ILE A 184 -16.23 6.11 10.48
CA ILE A 184 -16.24 5.05 9.46
C ILE A 184 -17.15 3.90 9.89
N ILE A 185 -17.07 3.49 11.16
CA ILE A 185 -17.90 2.44 11.75
C ILE A 185 -19.36 2.87 11.80
N GLU A 186 -19.67 4.10 12.21
CA GLU A 186 -21.04 4.64 12.21
C GLU A 186 -21.67 4.65 10.82
N LEU A 187 -20.89 4.99 9.79
CA LEU A 187 -21.33 4.94 8.40
C LEU A 187 -21.46 3.50 7.89
N GLY A 188 -20.91 2.54 8.64
CA GLY A 188 -21.05 1.11 8.45
C GLY A 188 -20.23 0.56 7.30
N ALA A 189 -19.10 1.20 7.01
CA ALA A 189 -18.04 0.58 6.25
C ALA A 189 -17.40 -0.53 7.08
N THR A 190 -17.05 -1.63 6.42
CA THR A 190 -16.42 -2.80 7.07
C THR A 190 -14.93 -2.89 6.78
N HIS A 191 -14.42 -2.04 5.89
CA HIS A 191 -13.02 -2.01 5.49
C HIS A 191 -12.49 -0.57 5.50
N TRP A 192 -11.27 -0.38 6.00
CA TRP A 192 -10.60 0.91 6.02
C TRP A 192 -9.16 0.79 5.49
N GLN A 193 -8.93 1.24 4.25
CA GLN A 193 -7.60 1.32 3.67
C GLN A 193 -6.90 2.59 4.15
N ILE A 194 -5.70 2.45 4.68
CA ILE A 194 -4.91 3.58 5.17
C ILE A 194 -3.48 3.52 4.63
N GLN A 195 -2.88 4.66 4.29
CA GLN A 195 -1.52 4.74 3.73
C GLN A 195 -0.89 6.11 3.99
N LEU A 196 0.44 6.21 4.01
CA LEU A 196 1.11 7.53 4.14
C LEU A 196 0.88 8.38 2.89
N THR A 197 0.69 9.69 3.07
CA THR A 197 0.87 10.69 2.04
C THR A 197 2.34 10.70 1.60
N VAL A 198 2.59 10.61 0.30
CA VAL A 198 3.95 10.57 -0.26
C VAL A 198 4.25 11.86 -1.00
N ALA A 199 5.53 12.25 -1.00
CA ALA A 199 6.08 13.43 -1.66
C ALA A 199 6.02 13.37 -3.19
N MET A 200 4.80 13.40 -3.75
CA MET A 200 4.53 13.29 -5.18
C MET A 200 3.31 14.13 -5.57
N GLY A 201 3.30 14.65 -6.79
CA GLY A 201 2.22 15.48 -7.32
C GLY A 201 2.00 16.72 -6.44
N ASN A 202 0.73 17.01 -6.15
CA ASN A 202 0.35 18.18 -5.35
C ASN A 202 0.88 18.13 -3.91
N ALA A 203 1.21 16.94 -3.37
CA ALA A 203 1.76 16.82 -2.02
C ALA A 203 3.17 17.43 -1.90
N VAL A 204 3.91 17.50 -3.01
CA VAL A 204 5.17 18.27 -3.07
C VAL A 204 4.84 19.76 -2.95
N ASP A 205 3.80 20.19 -3.66
CA ASP A 205 3.08 21.47 -3.57
C ASP A 205 2.84 21.99 -2.15
N ASN A 206 2.53 21.02 -1.28
CA ASN A 206 1.91 21.17 0.03
C ASN A 206 2.63 20.26 1.05
N ASP A 207 3.95 20.40 1.16
CA ASP A 207 4.81 19.49 1.91
C ASP A 207 4.53 19.48 3.42
N GLN A 208 3.81 20.47 3.96
CA GLN A 208 3.25 20.44 5.31
C GLN A 208 2.27 19.26 5.54
N LEU A 209 1.76 18.64 4.46
CA LEU A 209 0.95 17.42 4.56
C LEU A 209 1.79 16.16 4.77
N LEU A 210 3.10 16.20 4.50
CA LEU A 210 3.96 15.03 4.62
C LEU A 210 4.28 14.76 6.09
N LEU A 211 4.03 13.53 6.53
CA LEU A 211 4.44 13.09 7.85
C LEU A 211 5.97 13.08 7.93
N GLN A 212 6.57 13.48 9.06
CA GLN A 212 8.01 13.36 9.25
C GLN A 212 8.39 11.92 9.65
N PRO A 213 9.54 11.38 9.20
CA PRO A 213 9.96 10.01 9.51
C PRO A 213 10.00 9.67 11.01
N TYR A 214 10.42 10.61 11.86
CA TYR A 214 10.46 10.40 13.31
C TYR A 214 9.07 10.21 13.93
N GLN A 215 8.00 10.71 13.29
CA GLN A 215 6.62 10.56 13.78
C GLN A 215 6.09 9.13 13.63
N LEU A 216 6.84 8.22 12.99
CA LEU A 216 6.51 6.79 13.02
C LEU A 216 6.51 6.22 14.44
N LEU A 217 7.26 6.82 15.37
CA LEU A 217 7.25 6.42 16.77
C LEU A 217 5.88 6.62 17.43
N ASP A 218 5.11 7.61 16.98
CA ASP A 218 3.75 7.88 17.47
C ASP A 218 2.71 7.17 16.61
N LEU A 219 2.90 7.16 15.28
CA LEU A 219 1.95 6.58 14.34
C LEU A 219 1.79 5.06 14.53
N MET A 220 2.89 4.33 14.69
CA MET A 220 2.87 2.88 14.70
C MET A 220 2.10 2.28 15.90
N PRO A 221 2.30 2.72 17.15
CA PRO A 221 1.45 2.29 18.27
C PRO A 221 0.00 2.77 18.13
N LEU A 222 -0.23 3.95 17.55
CA LEU A 222 -1.59 4.43 17.25
C LEU A 222 -2.32 3.47 16.30
N LEU A 223 -1.70 3.10 15.17
CA LEU A 223 -2.29 2.16 14.21
C LEU A 223 -2.50 0.76 14.82
N ALA A 224 -1.57 0.28 15.65
CA ALA A 224 -1.72 -1.00 16.34
C ALA A 224 -2.96 -1.01 17.25
N ARG A 225 -3.21 0.10 17.96
CA ARG A 225 -4.39 0.28 18.81
C ARG A 225 -5.67 0.34 17.97
N LEU A 226 -5.72 1.21 16.95
CA LEU A 226 -6.88 1.35 16.06
C LEU A 226 -7.22 0.06 15.32
N TYR A 227 -6.22 -0.74 14.94
CA TYR A 227 -6.46 -2.04 14.31
C TYR A 227 -7.24 -2.99 15.23
N LYS A 228 -6.83 -3.09 16.50
CA LYS A 228 -7.48 -3.96 17.49
C LYS A 228 -8.89 -3.48 17.81
N GLU A 229 -9.04 -2.19 18.13
CA GLU A 229 -10.33 -1.56 18.39
C GLU A 229 -11.29 -1.69 17.20
N GLY A 230 -10.78 -1.47 15.98
CA GLY A 230 -11.54 -1.62 14.74
C GLY A 230 -12.04 -3.06 14.55
N LEU A 231 -11.16 -4.06 14.72
CA LEU A 231 -11.52 -5.46 14.55
C LEU A 231 -12.61 -5.89 15.55
N GLU A 232 -12.49 -5.50 16.82
CA GLU A 232 -13.51 -5.74 17.86
C GLU A 232 -14.86 -5.12 17.51
N ARG A 233 -14.86 -4.05 16.71
CA ARG A 233 -16.06 -3.30 16.28
C ARG A 233 -16.49 -3.62 14.85
N GLY A 234 -15.94 -4.66 14.23
CA GLY A 234 -16.33 -5.13 12.90
C GLY A 234 -15.75 -4.34 11.73
N LEU A 235 -14.68 -3.56 11.94
CA LEU A 235 -13.93 -2.84 10.92
C LEU A 235 -12.56 -3.48 10.68
N LEU A 236 -12.32 -3.94 9.46
CA LEU A 236 -11.00 -4.43 9.05
C LEU A 236 -10.15 -3.29 8.46
N MET A 237 -9.11 -2.88 9.19
CA MET A 237 -8.15 -1.90 8.68
C MET A 237 -7.10 -2.57 7.79
N ASN A 238 -7.01 -2.14 6.54
CA ASN A 238 -5.95 -2.54 5.61
C ASN A 238 -4.84 -1.48 5.61
N VAL A 239 -3.71 -1.82 6.21
CA VAL A 239 -2.55 -0.92 6.33
C VAL A 239 -1.67 -1.03 5.08
N GLY A 240 -1.47 0.10 4.42
CA GLY A 240 -0.78 0.20 3.15
C GLY A 240 0.67 -0.29 3.17
N ASN A 241 1.15 -0.67 2.00
CA ASN A 241 2.50 -1.19 1.81
C ASN A 241 3.61 -0.17 2.13
N ASN A 242 3.28 1.12 2.31
CA ASN A 242 4.21 2.18 2.69
C ASN A 242 4.30 2.46 4.20
N ILE A 243 3.71 1.60 5.05
CA ILE A 243 3.73 1.72 6.51
C ILE A 243 4.37 0.47 7.13
N GLY A 244 5.28 0.67 8.09
CA GLY A 244 5.80 -0.40 8.96
C GLY A 244 7.26 -0.78 8.69
N TYR A 245 7.49 -2.09 8.50
CA TYR A 245 8.79 -2.77 8.36
C TYR A 245 9.55 -3.02 9.67
N TYR A 246 9.59 -4.30 10.06
CA TYR A 246 10.40 -4.94 11.11
C TYR A 246 10.37 -4.25 12.48
N GLY A 247 9.30 -3.51 12.75
CA GLY A 247 8.97 -3.02 14.07
C GLY A 247 7.98 -3.94 14.79
N PRO A 248 7.72 -3.72 16.10
CA PRO A 248 6.96 -4.63 16.94
C PRO A 248 5.46 -4.72 16.63
N TYR A 249 4.94 -3.97 15.65
CA TYR A 249 3.50 -3.83 15.43
C TYR A 249 3.01 -4.45 14.12
N GLU A 250 3.85 -4.62 13.09
CA GLU A 250 3.32 -4.89 11.75
C GLU A 250 2.66 -6.26 11.59
N HIS A 251 3.06 -7.24 12.42
CA HIS A 251 2.47 -8.56 12.45
C HIS A 251 0.98 -8.54 12.82
N ILE A 252 0.54 -7.50 13.56
CA ILE A 252 -0.85 -7.33 13.99
C ILE A 252 -1.78 -7.27 12.76
N TRP A 253 -1.38 -6.55 11.71
CA TRP A 253 -2.18 -6.38 10.50
C TRP A 253 -1.70 -7.19 9.30
N ARG A 254 -0.38 -7.48 9.17
CA ARG A 254 0.12 -8.31 8.07
C ARG A 254 -0.11 -9.80 8.32
N GLY A 255 0.03 -10.22 9.58
CA GLY A 255 -0.11 -11.61 10.02
C GLY A 255 -1.44 -11.93 10.69
N PHE A 256 -2.36 -10.96 10.79
CA PHE A 256 -3.56 -11.09 11.61
C PHE A 256 -3.25 -11.53 13.06
N GLY A 257 -2.14 -11.01 13.61
CA GLY A 257 -1.65 -11.36 14.94
C GLY A 257 -0.58 -12.47 14.96
N ASP A 258 -0.32 -13.16 13.85
CA ASP A 258 0.82 -14.08 13.78
C ASP A 258 2.14 -13.29 13.75
N GLU A 259 2.83 -13.26 14.90
CA GLU A 259 4.11 -12.59 15.12
C GLU A 259 5.23 -13.00 14.16
N ARG A 260 5.09 -14.11 13.43
CA ARG A 260 6.08 -14.56 12.45
C ARG A 260 5.95 -13.86 11.11
N VAL A 261 4.79 -13.26 10.82
CA VAL A 261 4.52 -12.61 9.55
C VAL A 261 5.02 -11.16 9.58
N HIS A 262 5.80 -10.82 8.56
CA HIS A 262 6.46 -9.53 8.41
C HIS A 262 6.43 -9.09 6.95
N TRP A 263 6.92 -7.89 6.69
CA TRP A 263 7.17 -7.46 5.32
C TRP A 263 8.22 -8.35 4.64
N ALA A 264 7.84 -8.99 3.54
CA ALA A 264 8.72 -9.90 2.79
C ALA A 264 8.93 -9.46 1.32
N GLY A 265 8.84 -8.15 1.08
CA GLY A 265 9.02 -7.55 -0.24
C GLY A 265 7.71 -7.10 -0.89
N CYS A 266 7.82 -6.29 -1.95
CA CYS A 266 6.70 -5.69 -2.64
C CYS A 266 6.14 -6.61 -3.74
N ALA A 267 4.82 -6.81 -3.76
CA ALA A 267 4.12 -7.60 -4.79
C ALA A 267 3.91 -6.84 -6.13
N ALA A 268 4.28 -5.57 -6.21
CA ALA A 268 4.16 -4.74 -7.41
C ALA A 268 4.99 -5.32 -8.57
N GLY A 269 4.37 -5.48 -9.72
CA GLY A 269 4.96 -6.17 -10.87
C GLY A 269 5.04 -7.68 -10.70
N GLN A 270 4.55 -8.26 -9.59
CA GLN A 270 4.51 -9.71 -9.39
C GLN A 270 3.09 -10.25 -9.42
N THR A 271 2.21 -9.69 -8.58
CA THR A 271 0.78 -10.05 -8.56
C THR A 271 -0.15 -8.84 -8.63
N VAL A 272 0.45 -7.65 -8.75
CA VAL A 272 -0.23 -6.37 -8.89
C VAL A 272 0.22 -5.70 -10.18
N MET A 273 -0.75 -5.23 -10.96
CA MET A 273 -0.54 -4.45 -12.18
C MET A 273 -1.31 -3.13 -12.07
N ALA A 274 -0.85 -2.12 -12.79
CA ALA A 274 -1.59 -0.89 -12.98
C ALA A 274 -1.64 -0.48 -14.44
N LEU A 275 -2.72 0.19 -14.82
CA LEU A 275 -2.89 0.81 -16.13
C LEU A 275 -3.27 2.28 -15.99
N GLU A 276 -2.70 3.11 -16.85
CA GLU A 276 -3.08 4.51 -17.01
C GLU A 276 -4.13 4.68 -18.12
N ALA A 277 -4.75 5.86 -18.15
CA ALA A 277 -5.90 6.09 -19.01
C ALA A 277 -5.55 6.05 -20.50
N ASP A 278 -4.29 6.26 -20.87
CA ASP A 278 -3.76 6.17 -22.25
C ASP A 278 -3.30 4.76 -22.64
N GLY A 279 -3.43 3.76 -21.75
CA GLY A 279 -3.01 2.39 -22.00
C GLY A 279 -1.59 2.07 -21.56
N THR A 280 -0.89 2.99 -20.91
CA THR A 280 0.43 2.72 -20.31
C THR A 280 0.29 1.73 -19.16
N VAL A 281 1.13 0.70 -19.14
CA VAL A 281 1.13 -0.34 -18.11
C VAL A 281 2.28 -0.12 -17.13
N LYS A 282 2.03 -0.34 -15.84
CA LYS A 282 3.00 -0.20 -14.73
C LYS A 282 2.90 -1.39 -13.78
N GLY A 283 4.00 -1.74 -13.11
CA GLY A 283 3.99 -2.75 -12.05
C GLY A 283 3.39 -2.24 -10.73
N CYS A 284 3.36 -0.92 -10.54
CA CYS A 284 2.80 -0.28 -9.34
C CYS A 284 1.84 0.83 -9.73
N PRO A 285 0.63 0.90 -9.12
CA PRO A 285 -0.31 1.99 -9.38
C PRO A 285 0.19 3.35 -8.92
N SER A 286 1.02 3.38 -7.88
CA SER A 286 1.43 4.63 -7.23
C SER A 286 2.72 5.21 -7.78
N LEU A 287 3.57 4.40 -8.43
CA LEU A 287 4.82 4.89 -9.01
C LEU A 287 4.57 5.80 -10.21
N ALA A 288 5.46 6.79 -10.37
CA ALA A 288 5.45 7.67 -11.52
C ALA A 288 5.64 6.89 -12.82
N THR A 289 5.01 7.36 -13.90
CA THR A 289 5.11 6.76 -15.23
C THR A 289 6.54 6.77 -15.74
N VAL A 290 7.23 7.91 -15.56
CA VAL A 290 8.59 8.09 -16.01
C VAL A 290 9.51 7.16 -15.20
N GLY A 291 10.19 6.26 -15.90
CA GLY A 291 11.12 5.28 -15.33
C GLY A 291 10.50 3.96 -14.84
N PHE A 292 9.16 3.86 -14.76
CA PHE A 292 8.46 2.63 -14.36
C PHE A 292 7.37 2.17 -15.33
N SER A 293 7.26 2.82 -16.50
CA SER A 293 6.43 2.35 -17.61
C SER A 293 6.99 1.04 -18.19
N GLY A 294 6.12 0.05 -18.35
CA GLY A 294 6.42 -1.17 -19.08
C GLY A 294 6.16 -1.07 -20.58
N GLY A 295 5.54 0.01 -21.05
CA GLY A 295 5.05 0.13 -22.43
C GLY A 295 3.55 0.44 -22.47
N ASN A 296 3.01 0.47 -23.69
CA ASN A 296 1.61 0.83 -23.95
C ASN A 296 0.92 -0.28 -24.74
N VAL A 297 -0.33 -0.57 -24.39
CA VAL A 297 -1.16 -1.63 -25.03
C VAL A 297 -1.46 -1.38 -26.51
N ARG A 298 -1.20 -0.17 -27.03
CA ARG A 298 -1.29 0.13 -28.47
C ARG A 298 -0.07 -0.36 -29.26
N ASP A 299 1.06 -0.51 -28.58
CA ASP A 299 2.34 -0.84 -29.20
C ASP A 299 2.70 -2.32 -29.02
N MET A 300 2.24 -2.93 -27.93
CA MET A 300 2.58 -4.30 -27.53
C MET A 300 1.36 -5.00 -26.93
N THR A 301 1.33 -6.34 -27.01
CA THR A 301 0.29 -7.10 -26.30
C THR A 301 0.46 -6.95 -24.78
N LEU A 302 -0.63 -7.04 -24.03
CA LEU A 302 -0.55 -6.92 -22.57
C LEU A 302 0.27 -8.05 -21.94
N ASP A 303 0.24 -9.24 -22.54
CA ASP A 303 1.08 -10.38 -22.15
C ASP A 303 2.56 -10.07 -22.32
N ASP A 304 2.96 -9.57 -23.50
CA ASP A 304 4.35 -9.19 -23.78
C ASP A 304 4.83 -8.13 -22.79
N ILE A 305 4.02 -7.10 -22.54
CA ILE A 305 4.37 -6.05 -21.58
C ILE A 305 4.57 -6.65 -20.19
N TRP A 306 3.64 -7.49 -19.75
CA TRP A 306 3.66 -8.03 -18.40
C TRP A 306 4.84 -8.99 -18.17
N HIS A 307 5.14 -9.87 -19.12
CA HIS A 307 6.18 -10.88 -18.96
C HIS A 307 7.58 -10.37 -19.33
N HIS A 308 7.69 -9.46 -20.31
CA HIS A 308 8.97 -9.16 -20.94
C HIS A 308 9.47 -7.73 -20.73
N SER A 309 8.62 -6.77 -20.39
CA SER A 309 9.08 -5.38 -20.24
C SER A 309 9.85 -5.12 -18.94
N GLU A 310 11.01 -4.49 -19.08
CA GLU A 310 11.93 -4.18 -17.98
C GLU A 310 11.28 -3.31 -16.89
N GLY A 311 10.41 -2.38 -17.28
CA GLY A 311 9.65 -1.52 -16.35
C GLY A 311 8.76 -2.31 -15.38
N MET A 312 8.36 -3.54 -15.74
CA MET A 312 7.57 -4.42 -14.86
C MET A 312 8.45 -5.14 -13.83
N HIS A 313 9.73 -5.30 -14.13
CA HIS A 313 10.60 -6.21 -13.40
C HIS A 313 11.22 -5.61 -12.15
N PHE A 314 10.97 -4.34 -11.81
CA PHE A 314 11.58 -3.71 -10.62
C PHE A 314 11.27 -4.48 -9.32
N GLY A 315 10.07 -5.06 -9.20
CA GLY A 315 9.70 -5.91 -8.07
C GLY A 315 10.22 -7.36 -8.16
N ARG A 316 10.57 -7.81 -9.37
CA ARG A 316 11.04 -9.17 -9.68
C ARG A 316 12.56 -9.32 -9.54
N LEU A 317 13.31 -8.30 -9.97
CA LEU A 317 14.77 -8.33 -10.13
C LEU A 317 15.54 -7.65 -9.00
N ARG A 318 14.89 -6.89 -8.12
CA ARG A 318 15.60 -6.17 -7.06
C ARG A 318 16.36 -7.12 -6.15
N SER A 319 17.63 -6.82 -5.94
CA SER A 319 18.52 -7.55 -5.03
C SER A 319 19.18 -6.62 -4.01
N VAL A 320 20.05 -7.17 -3.17
CA VAL A 320 20.77 -6.40 -2.14
C VAL A 320 21.72 -5.39 -2.80
N GLU A 321 22.23 -5.67 -4.00
CA GLU A 321 23.14 -4.83 -4.80
C GLU A 321 22.51 -3.49 -5.22
N ASP A 322 21.19 -3.45 -5.35
CA ASP A 322 20.46 -2.23 -5.70
C ASP A 322 20.29 -1.29 -4.49
N LEU A 323 20.45 -1.82 -3.27
CA LEU A 323 20.24 -1.09 -2.03
C LEU A 323 21.44 -0.18 -1.71
N TRP A 324 21.15 0.89 -0.96
CA TRP A 324 22.13 1.90 -0.55
C TRP A 324 21.71 2.51 0.79
N GLY A 325 22.61 3.30 1.39
CA GLY A 325 22.39 3.92 2.69
C GLY A 325 22.06 2.88 3.77
N TYR A 326 21.11 3.21 4.65
CA TYR A 326 20.70 2.34 5.76
C TYR A 326 20.27 0.94 5.30
N CYS A 327 19.53 0.87 4.18
CA CYS A 327 18.99 -0.40 3.70
C CYS A 327 20.05 -1.38 3.19
N ARG A 328 21.22 -0.91 2.73
CA ARG A 328 22.28 -1.79 2.19
C ARG A 328 22.90 -2.65 3.28
N THR A 329 23.10 -2.09 4.47
CA THR A 329 23.76 -2.77 5.60
C THR A 329 22.77 -3.29 6.63
N CYS A 330 21.46 -3.11 6.42
CA CYS A 330 20.42 -3.62 7.31
C CYS A 330 20.42 -5.15 7.30
N TYR A 331 20.22 -5.77 8.47
CA TYR A 331 20.14 -7.23 8.61
C TYR A 331 19.04 -7.86 7.74
N TYR A 332 17.93 -7.13 7.49
CA TYR A 332 16.78 -7.62 6.74
C TYR A 332 16.86 -7.35 5.22
N ASN A 333 18.02 -6.96 4.68
CA ASN A 333 18.12 -6.35 3.35
C ASN A 333 17.66 -7.24 2.18
N ASP A 334 17.92 -8.54 2.25
CA ASP A 334 17.67 -9.57 1.25
C ASP A 334 16.19 -9.95 1.14
N VAL A 335 15.51 -10.00 2.30
CA VAL A 335 14.06 -10.23 2.42
C VAL A 335 13.27 -8.96 2.18
N CYS A 336 13.63 -7.84 2.82
CA CYS A 336 12.89 -6.57 2.75
C CYS A 336 12.98 -5.89 1.39
N ARG A 337 14.20 -5.87 0.83
CA ARG A 337 14.55 -5.18 -0.42
C ARG A 337 14.19 -3.68 -0.46
N GLY A 338 14.29 -3.03 0.69
CA GLY A 338 14.20 -1.57 0.83
C GLY A 338 12.79 -1.00 1.06
N GLY A 339 11.80 -1.85 1.40
CA GLY A 339 10.43 -1.42 1.67
C GLY A 339 9.71 -0.87 0.43
N CYS A 340 8.78 0.06 0.62
CA CYS A 340 8.02 0.63 -0.48
C CYS A 340 8.90 1.46 -1.44
N THR A 341 8.98 1.00 -2.68
CA THR A 341 9.66 1.70 -3.79
C THR A 341 9.03 3.06 -4.05
N TRP A 342 7.71 3.17 -4.00
CA TRP A 342 7.02 4.44 -4.25
C TRP A 342 7.45 5.51 -3.27
N THR A 343 7.41 5.22 -1.97
CA THR A 343 7.82 6.17 -0.94
C THR A 343 9.28 6.60 -1.08
N SER A 344 10.19 5.63 -1.20
CA SER A 344 11.63 5.93 -1.27
C SER A 344 12.03 6.59 -2.58
N HIS A 345 11.48 6.16 -3.72
CA HIS A 345 11.75 6.77 -5.01
C HIS A 345 11.12 8.16 -5.14
N SER A 346 9.91 8.39 -4.68
CA SER A 346 9.32 9.74 -4.79
C SER A 346 10.02 10.75 -3.89
N LEU A 347 10.45 10.34 -2.70
CA LEU A 347 11.14 11.24 -1.78
C LEU A 347 12.61 11.43 -2.16
N LEU A 348 13.32 10.33 -2.36
CA LEU A 348 14.75 10.37 -2.60
C LEU A 348 15.00 10.44 -4.10
N GLY A 349 14.33 9.67 -4.96
CA GLY A 349 14.66 9.57 -6.38
C GLY A 349 15.55 8.38 -6.70
N LYS A 350 15.61 7.42 -5.76
CA LYS A 350 16.19 6.09 -5.94
C LYS A 350 15.50 5.16 -4.94
N PRO A 351 15.14 3.92 -5.30
CA PRO A 351 14.55 2.99 -4.36
C PRO A 351 15.51 2.60 -3.24
N GLY A 352 14.96 2.22 -2.08
CA GLY A 352 15.75 1.89 -0.89
C GLY A 352 16.16 3.12 -0.08
N ASN A 353 16.97 2.90 0.95
CA ASN A 353 17.27 3.90 1.99
C ASN A 353 16.00 4.58 2.57
N ASN A 354 14.89 3.83 2.68
CA ASN A 354 13.58 4.36 3.02
C ASN A 354 13.59 4.95 4.46
N PRO A 355 13.34 6.26 4.64
CA PRO A 355 13.29 6.86 5.98
C PRO A 355 12.00 6.53 6.73
N TYR A 356 10.93 6.13 6.02
CA TYR A 356 9.68 5.70 6.63
C TYR A 356 9.69 4.22 7.02
N CYS A 357 10.82 3.73 7.51
CA CYS A 357 10.99 2.37 8.02
C CYS A 357 10.98 2.38 9.54
N HIS A 358 10.00 1.71 10.14
CA HIS A 358 9.84 1.72 11.59
C HIS A 358 11.06 1.14 12.31
N HIS A 359 11.64 0.04 11.79
CA HIS A 359 12.88 -0.51 12.32
C HIS A 359 14.04 0.51 12.33
N ARG A 360 14.21 1.26 11.23
CA ARG A 360 15.22 2.34 11.14
C ARG A 360 14.94 3.44 12.15
N THR A 361 13.68 3.89 12.26
CA THR A 361 13.31 4.95 13.22
C THR A 361 13.60 4.52 14.65
N LEU A 362 13.29 3.27 15.02
CA LEU A 362 13.60 2.72 16.35
C LEU A 362 15.12 2.62 16.60
N ASP A 363 15.90 2.19 15.61
CA ASP A 363 17.36 2.12 15.72
C ASP A 363 18.00 3.50 15.90
N LEU A 364 17.53 4.52 15.16
CA LEU A 364 17.98 5.89 15.33
C LEU A 364 17.60 6.46 16.70
N GLN A 365 16.38 6.20 17.17
CA GLN A 365 15.91 6.64 18.49
C GLN A 365 16.81 6.10 19.61
N LYS A 366 17.21 4.82 19.55
CA LYS A 366 18.14 4.21 20.51
C LYS A 366 19.51 4.89 20.55
N LYS A 367 19.93 5.51 19.44
CA LYS A 367 21.19 6.26 19.31
C LYS A 367 21.03 7.74 19.69
N GLY A 368 19.86 8.17 20.15
CA GLY A 368 19.56 9.58 20.43
C GLY A 368 19.43 10.44 19.17
N LEU A 369 19.17 9.82 18.02
CA LEU A 369 19.08 10.48 16.71
C LEU A 369 17.66 10.40 16.14
N ARG A 370 17.31 11.36 15.29
CA ARG A 370 16.08 11.33 14.48
C ARG A 370 16.34 11.82 13.07
N GLU A 371 15.44 11.45 12.17
CA GLU A 371 15.47 11.90 10.78
C GLU A 371 14.25 12.73 10.43
N ARG A 372 14.48 13.82 9.70
CA ARG A 372 13.44 14.66 9.10
C ARG A 372 13.71 14.91 7.63
N ILE A 373 12.65 15.06 6.85
CA ILE A 373 12.73 15.45 5.45
C ILE A 373 12.66 16.97 5.32
N VAL A 374 13.42 17.51 4.37
CA VAL A 374 13.48 18.95 4.08
C VAL A 374 13.30 19.14 2.59
N LYS A 375 12.27 19.86 2.18
CA LYS A 375 12.05 20.18 0.78
C LYS A 375 13.10 21.17 0.28
N LEU A 376 13.68 20.86 -0.88
CA LEU A 376 14.62 21.72 -1.60
C LEU A 376 14.01 22.32 -2.86
N GLN A 377 13.17 21.56 -3.55
CA GLN A 377 12.61 21.97 -4.84
C GLN A 377 11.20 21.42 -5.04
N ASP A 378 10.34 22.24 -5.64
CA ASP A 378 9.02 21.85 -6.13
C ASP A 378 9.08 20.80 -7.23
N ALA A 379 7.94 20.14 -7.47
CA ALA A 379 7.78 19.21 -8.56
C ALA A 379 7.41 19.95 -9.86
N ALA A 380 7.71 19.34 -11.00
CA ALA A 380 7.17 19.81 -12.27
C ALA A 380 5.62 19.76 -12.28
N GLN A 381 4.98 20.59 -13.12
CA GLN A 381 3.51 20.64 -13.26
C GLN A 381 2.98 19.51 -14.17
N THR A 382 3.42 18.27 -13.93
CA THR A 382 3.01 17.07 -14.68
C THR A 382 2.51 15.99 -13.72
N SER A 383 1.76 15.03 -14.27
CA SER A 383 1.22 13.91 -13.48
C SER A 383 2.34 13.10 -12.84
N PHE A 384 2.17 12.71 -11.57
CA PHE A 384 3.15 11.95 -10.79
C PHE A 384 4.53 12.60 -10.64
N ALA A 385 4.65 13.90 -10.90
CA ALA A 385 5.91 14.62 -10.74
C ALA A 385 6.39 14.56 -9.28
N VAL A 386 7.70 14.51 -9.10
CA VAL A 386 8.34 14.46 -7.79
C VAL A 386 9.17 15.71 -7.56
N GLY A 387 9.25 16.14 -6.30
CA GLY A 387 10.11 17.24 -5.87
C GLY A 387 11.49 16.71 -5.49
N ARG A 388 12.30 17.58 -4.88
CA ARG A 388 13.57 17.17 -4.27
C ARG A 388 13.55 17.44 -2.79
N PHE A 389 13.95 16.43 -2.03
CA PHE A 389 14.01 16.46 -0.58
C PHE A 389 15.38 15.99 -0.11
N ASP A 390 15.89 16.65 0.92
CA ASP A 390 17.03 16.19 1.69
C ASP A 390 16.55 15.43 2.93
N LEU A 391 17.33 14.43 3.32
CA LEU A 391 17.14 13.71 4.58
C LEU A 391 18.18 14.20 5.58
N VAL A 392 17.71 14.82 6.67
CA VAL A 392 18.55 15.38 7.72
C VAL A 392 18.47 14.47 8.94
N THR A 393 19.61 14.01 9.42
CA THR A 393 19.76 13.29 10.69
C THR A 393 20.28 14.25 11.75
N GLU A 394 19.58 14.34 12.88
CA GLU A 394 19.91 15.27 13.96
C GLU A 394 19.80 14.59 15.33
N GLU A 395 20.53 15.13 16.31
CA GLU A 395 20.42 14.74 17.71
C GLU A 395 19.04 15.13 18.25
N ILE A 396 18.35 14.20 18.90
CA ILE A 396 17.03 14.45 19.52
C ILE A 396 17.13 15.51 20.61
N ALA A 397 18.18 15.45 21.44
CA ALA A 397 18.32 16.32 22.61
C ALA A 397 18.65 17.78 22.26
N THR A 398 19.45 18.00 21.21
CA THR A 398 20.01 19.32 20.89
C THR A 398 19.49 19.90 19.57
N GLY A 399 18.90 19.08 18.70
CA GLY A 399 18.56 19.45 17.33
C GLY A 399 19.78 19.65 16.42
N LYS A 400 21.00 19.34 16.89
CA LYS A 400 22.22 19.48 16.11
C LYS A 400 22.23 18.48 14.96
N VAL A 401 22.41 18.98 13.74
CA VAL A 401 22.56 18.14 12.55
C VAL A 401 23.86 17.34 12.63
N VAL A 402 23.75 16.02 12.51
CA VAL A 402 24.87 15.06 12.55
C VAL A 402 25.26 14.62 11.14
N SER A 403 24.26 14.45 10.26
CA SER A 403 24.48 14.14 8.85
C SER A 403 23.32 14.63 8.00
N GLN A 404 23.61 14.88 6.74
CA GLN A 404 22.61 15.24 5.74
C GLN A 404 22.89 14.47 4.47
N ILE A 405 21.89 13.75 3.98
CA ILE A 405 21.93 13.16 2.64
C ILE A 405 21.36 14.21 1.71
N SER A 406 22.26 14.98 1.07
CA SER A 406 21.85 15.98 0.09
C SER A 406 21.75 15.37 -1.30
N ARG A 407 20.65 15.66 -1.98
CA ARG A 407 20.51 15.37 -3.41
C ARG A 407 20.71 16.59 -4.29
N SER A 408 21.43 17.60 -3.81
CA SER A 408 21.85 18.79 -4.58
C SER A 408 22.79 18.42 -5.76
N GLY A 409 22.26 17.77 -6.81
CA GLY A 409 22.97 17.50 -8.07
C GLY A 409 22.75 16.10 -8.68
N GLN A 410 22.11 15.16 -7.97
CA GLN A 410 21.80 13.84 -8.56
C GLN A 410 20.55 13.94 -9.44
N VAL A 411 20.71 13.63 -10.72
CA VAL A 411 19.60 13.36 -11.64
C VAL A 411 18.80 12.19 -11.05
N ILE A 412 17.47 12.31 -11.00
CA ILE A 412 16.62 11.16 -10.68
C ILE A 412 16.97 10.08 -11.71
N GLU A 413 17.60 8.99 -11.27
CA GLU A 413 17.92 7.86 -12.14
C GLU A 413 16.59 7.20 -12.53
N LEU A 414 15.97 7.71 -13.60
CA LEU A 414 14.73 7.19 -14.17
C LEU A 414 14.98 5.84 -14.87
N ALA A 415 16.23 5.55 -15.24
CA ALA A 415 16.62 4.28 -15.82
C ALA A 415 16.91 3.27 -14.70
N TRP A 416 16.06 2.25 -14.59
CA TRP A 416 16.34 1.09 -13.75
C TRP A 416 17.61 0.39 -14.24
N LYS A 417 18.54 0.07 -13.33
CA LYS A 417 19.88 -0.50 -13.62
C LYS A 417 19.89 -1.89 -14.28
N ASN A 418 18.72 -2.41 -14.63
CA ASN A 418 18.52 -3.73 -15.20
C ASN A 418 18.10 -3.69 -16.67
N GLN A 419 18.46 -2.61 -17.40
CA GLN A 419 18.34 -2.59 -18.85
C GLN A 419 19.04 -3.80 -19.48
N GLY A 420 18.34 -4.49 -20.38
CA GLY A 420 18.73 -5.73 -21.01
C GLY A 420 18.56 -7.00 -20.16
N LYS A 421 18.08 -6.91 -18.91
CA LYS A 421 17.89 -8.09 -18.06
C LYS A 421 16.46 -8.62 -18.16
N ARG A 422 16.34 -9.94 -18.30
CA ARG A 422 15.06 -10.65 -18.26
C ARG A 422 14.74 -11.05 -16.82
N ALA A 423 13.49 -10.84 -16.38
CA ALA A 423 12.98 -11.44 -15.15
C ALA A 423 13.14 -12.97 -15.19
N PRO A 424 13.32 -13.63 -14.02
CA PRO A 424 13.26 -15.09 -13.93
C PRO A 424 11.95 -15.60 -14.55
N GLU A 425 11.99 -16.78 -15.18
CA GLU A 425 10.77 -17.40 -15.73
C GLU A 425 9.77 -17.81 -14.63
N THR A 426 10.30 -18.11 -13.44
CA THR A 426 9.51 -18.44 -12.26
C THR A 426 9.77 -17.43 -11.16
N GLY A 427 8.71 -16.80 -10.66
CA GLY A 427 8.77 -15.96 -9.47
C GLY A 427 9.06 -16.74 -8.20
N ARG A 428 9.30 -15.99 -7.12
CA ARG A 428 9.64 -16.55 -5.82
C ARG A 428 8.59 -16.14 -4.81
N PRO A 429 7.95 -17.09 -4.10
CA PRO A 429 7.16 -16.77 -2.93
C PRO A 429 8.00 -15.94 -1.94
N PRO A 430 7.38 -15.01 -1.20
CA PRO A 430 8.09 -14.20 -0.22
C PRO A 430 8.83 -15.08 0.80
N ALA A 431 10.08 -14.74 1.09
CA ALA A 431 10.86 -15.47 2.09
C ALA A 431 10.30 -15.25 3.50
N ALA A 432 10.38 -16.27 4.34
CA ALA A 432 9.93 -16.20 5.73
C ALA A 432 11.13 -16.28 6.69
N LEU A 433 11.36 -15.20 7.43
CA LEU A 433 12.23 -15.19 8.60
C LEU A 433 11.56 -15.89 9.80
N ALA A 434 12.39 -16.39 10.71
CA ALA A 434 11.97 -16.82 12.04
C ALA A 434 11.93 -15.64 13.02
N ILE A 435 11.48 -15.88 14.26
CA ILE A 435 11.49 -14.89 15.34
C ILE A 435 12.34 -15.41 16.51
N CYS A 436 13.26 -14.58 17.00
CA CYS A 436 13.97 -14.90 18.23
C CYS A 436 13.03 -14.71 19.42
N ARG A 437 12.74 -15.77 20.18
CA ARG A 437 11.81 -15.69 21.32
C ARG A 437 12.31 -14.86 22.50
N SER A 438 13.63 -14.63 22.59
CA SER A 438 14.25 -13.79 23.62
C SER A 438 14.00 -12.29 23.38
N CYS A 439 14.33 -11.78 22.18
CA CYS A 439 14.25 -10.34 21.89
C CYS A 439 13.11 -9.93 20.95
N LYS A 440 12.34 -10.89 20.44
CA LYS A 440 11.20 -10.72 19.50
C LYS A 440 11.58 -10.01 18.19
N GLN A 441 12.85 -10.07 17.80
CA GLN A 441 13.31 -9.63 16.48
C GLN A 441 13.27 -10.78 15.48
N TYR A 442 13.09 -10.46 14.20
CA TYR A 442 13.16 -11.44 13.13
C TYR A 442 14.62 -11.87 12.89
N ILE A 443 14.81 -13.14 12.57
CA ILE A 443 16.12 -13.77 12.36
C ILE A 443 16.06 -14.73 11.17
N GLN A 444 17.20 -14.98 10.53
CA GLN A 444 17.26 -16.04 9.51
C GLN A 444 16.96 -17.41 10.15
N PRO A 445 16.24 -18.32 9.47
CA PRO A 445 15.81 -19.59 10.06
C PRO A 445 16.95 -20.53 10.50
N ASP A 446 18.14 -20.35 9.95
CA ASP A 446 19.35 -21.15 10.21
C ASP A 446 20.25 -20.58 11.33
N GLU A 447 19.89 -19.45 11.92
CA GLU A 447 20.63 -18.82 13.01
C GLU A 447 20.55 -19.65 14.30
N THR A 448 21.69 -20.07 14.83
CA THR A 448 21.78 -20.75 16.14
C THR A 448 21.96 -19.76 17.30
N ALA A 449 22.54 -18.59 17.03
CA ALA A 449 22.70 -17.50 17.99
C ALA A 449 22.07 -16.23 17.42
N CYS A 450 21.24 -15.55 18.20
CA CYS A 450 20.49 -14.39 17.73
C CYS A 450 21.44 -13.21 17.46
N PRO A 451 21.46 -12.63 16.24
CA PRO A 451 22.35 -11.50 15.91
C PRO A 451 21.96 -10.20 16.63
N HIS A 452 20.76 -10.13 17.23
CA HIS A 452 20.26 -8.94 17.92
C HIS A 452 20.49 -8.96 19.44
N CYS A 453 20.49 -10.13 20.07
CA CYS A 453 20.64 -10.26 21.53
C CYS A 453 21.63 -11.34 21.99
N SER A 454 22.29 -12.03 21.06
CA SER A 454 23.25 -13.11 21.31
C SER A 454 22.70 -14.33 22.05
N ALA A 455 21.39 -14.43 22.26
CA ALA A 455 20.75 -15.59 22.87
C ALA A 455 20.84 -16.82 21.95
N ASP A 456 21.01 -18.00 22.54
CA ASP A 456 20.82 -19.27 21.84
C ASP A 456 19.37 -19.38 21.37
N VAL A 457 19.19 -19.42 20.04
CA VAL A 457 17.87 -19.38 19.39
C VAL A 457 17.07 -20.63 19.71
N VAL A 458 17.72 -21.80 19.71
CA VAL A 458 17.09 -23.09 19.94
C VAL A 458 16.64 -23.18 21.40
N ALA A 459 17.53 -22.80 22.33
CA ALA A 459 17.20 -22.78 23.75
C ALA A 459 16.08 -21.78 24.07
N ALA A 460 16.10 -20.60 23.45
CA ALA A 460 15.04 -19.59 23.64
C ALA A 460 13.67 -20.05 23.13
N GLU A 461 13.61 -20.71 21.97
CA GLU A 461 12.37 -21.28 21.43
C GLU A 461 11.85 -22.44 22.29
N GLN A 462 12.74 -23.31 22.79
CA GLN A 462 12.36 -24.39 23.71
C GLN A 462 11.78 -23.84 25.03
N ALA A 463 12.43 -22.85 25.62
CA ALA A 463 11.96 -22.20 26.83
C ALA A 463 10.57 -21.57 26.64
N TYR A 464 10.35 -20.89 25.50
CA TYR A 464 9.05 -20.31 25.15
C TYR A 464 7.95 -21.37 25.02
N ARG A 465 8.21 -22.48 24.31
CA ARG A 465 7.24 -23.58 24.18
C ARG A 465 6.91 -24.22 25.52
N GLN A 466 7.89 -24.36 26.40
CA GLN A 466 7.66 -24.88 27.75
C GLN A 466 6.78 -23.94 28.57
N GLU A 467 7.02 -22.63 28.49
CA GLU A 467 6.22 -21.61 29.16
C GLU A 467 4.77 -21.59 28.62
N GLU A 468 4.60 -21.69 27.29
CA GLU A 468 3.29 -21.77 26.66
C GLU A 468 2.52 -23.02 27.10
N ALA A 469 3.18 -24.19 27.09
CA ALA A 469 2.59 -25.44 27.58
C ALA A 469 2.19 -25.35 29.05
N ASN A 470 3.04 -24.76 29.89
CA ASN A 470 2.73 -24.52 31.31
C ASN A 470 1.50 -23.61 31.46
N ARG A 471 1.42 -22.53 30.67
CA ARG A 471 0.28 -21.60 30.68
C ARG A 471 -1.01 -22.31 30.28
N GLN A 472 -0.98 -23.11 29.21
CA GLN A 472 -2.15 -23.88 28.78
C GLN A 472 -2.60 -24.89 29.84
N GLN A 473 -1.66 -25.54 30.53
CA GLN A 473 -1.97 -26.46 31.63
C GLN A 473 -2.64 -25.72 32.81
N ILE A 474 -2.16 -24.52 33.15
CA ILE A 474 -2.76 -23.68 34.20
C ILE A 474 -4.17 -23.24 33.80
N ILE A 475 -4.36 -22.76 32.56
CA ILE A 475 -5.67 -22.37 32.03
C ILE A 475 -6.65 -23.56 32.09
N GLY A 476 -6.22 -24.74 31.64
CA GLY A 476 -7.05 -25.95 31.71
C GLY A 476 -7.40 -26.36 33.14
N LYS A 477 -6.49 -26.19 34.11
CA LYS A 477 -6.80 -26.40 35.54
C LYS A 477 -7.81 -25.39 36.07
N LEU A 478 -7.67 -24.11 35.70
CA LEU A 478 -8.60 -23.05 36.08
C LEU A 478 -10.00 -23.30 35.50
N GLN A 479 -10.09 -23.66 34.22
CA GLN A 479 -11.37 -23.99 33.56
C GLN A 479 -12.10 -25.13 34.27
N ARG A 480 -11.37 -26.20 34.65
CA ARG A 480 -11.91 -27.31 35.47
C ARG A 480 -12.44 -26.83 36.82
N LEU A 481 -11.68 -26.01 37.53
CA LEU A 481 -12.08 -25.50 38.86
C LEU A 481 -13.29 -24.56 38.79
N LEU A 482 -13.43 -23.83 37.68
CA LEU A 482 -14.56 -22.93 37.43
C LEU A 482 -15.78 -23.64 36.84
N GLY A 483 -15.73 -24.95 36.61
CA GLY A 483 -16.82 -25.71 36.00
C GLY A 483 -17.12 -25.32 34.55
N MET A 484 -16.11 -24.82 33.83
CA MET A 484 -16.22 -24.34 32.45
C MET A 484 -15.93 -25.42 31.39
N ASP A 485 -15.79 -26.68 31.80
CA ASP A 485 -15.67 -27.78 30.84
C ASP A 485 -17.00 -27.95 30.10
N SER A 486 -16.99 -27.70 28.79
CA SER A 486 -18.06 -28.06 27.84
C SER A 486 -17.56 -29.11 26.87
#